data_AF-A0A930F4G7-F1
#
_entry.id   AF-A0A930F4G7-F1
#
_cell.length_a   1.000
_cell.length_b   1.000
_cell.length_c   1.000
_cell.angle_alpha   90.00
_cell.angle_beta   90.00
_cell.angle_gamma   90.00
#
_symmetry.space_group_name_H-M   'P 1'
#
loop_
_entity.id
_entity.type
_entity.pdbx_description
1 polymer ?
#
loop_
_entity_poly.entity_id
_entity_poly.type
_entity_poly.pdbx_seq_one_letter_code
_entity_poly.pdbx_strand_id
1 'polypeptide(L)'
;MSIFTKLTQRYLSKNKTRTIVTLIGIIVSMALFTAVIEGAYSGYQFLKNREIAVTGEWQVIMNNVNEEGLEEVKTNKQIEKYENVYTLGWAEVANENDGKPYLLVQSLGDTEHALFPINLVSGRMPEKEDEILLPENFIANAKEKYQVGDTITLETGQRFIEKEQLSENTPYQEKESLKNTTKHTFTIVGIMERLP
;
A
#
# COMPACT_ATOMS: atom_id res chain seq x y z
N MET A 1 -17.91 -55.08 -15.85
CA MET A 1 -16.74 -54.84 -16.73
C MET A 1 -16.96 -55.51 -18.07
N SER A 2 -16.73 -54.80 -19.17
CA SER A 2 -16.79 -55.40 -20.51
C SER A 2 -15.70 -56.47 -20.68
N ILE A 3 -15.89 -57.38 -21.62
CA ILE A 3 -14.90 -58.43 -21.93
C ILE A 3 -13.56 -57.84 -22.34
N PHE A 4 -13.58 -56.68 -23.02
CA PHE A 4 -12.39 -55.93 -23.42
C PHE A 4 -11.57 -55.45 -22.23
N THR A 5 -12.21 -54.90 -21.18
CA THR A 5 -11.48 -54.45 -19.98
C THR A 5 -10.75 -55.60 -19.29
N LYS A 6 -11.38 -56.79 -19.19
CA LYS A 6 -10.75 -57.98 -18.60
C LYS A 6 -9.53 -58.45 -19.40
N LEU A 7 -9.63 -58.44 -20.72
CA LEU A 7 -8.52 -58.80 -21.60
C LEU A 7 -7.38 -57.78 -21.48
N THR A 8 -7.67 -56.47 -21.55
CA THR A 8 -6.68 -55.39 -21.41
C THR A 8 -5.93 -55.47 -20.07
N GLN A 9 -6.64 -55.69 -18.96
CA GLN A 9 -6.02 -55.80 -17.64
C GLN A 9 -5.07 -57.00 -17.52
N ARG A 10 -5.43 -58.16 -18.11
CA ARG A 10 -4.54 -59.34 -18.19
C ARG A 10 -3.30 -59.06 -19.04
N TYR A 11 -3.45 -58.35 -20.16
CA TYR A 11 -2.32 -57.98 -21.03
C TYR A 11 -1.34 -57.01 -20.36
N LEU A 12 -1.84 -55.99 -19.65
CA LEU A 12 -1.02 -55.06 -18.87
C LEU A 12 -0.33 -55.78 -17.70
N SER A 13 -1.04 -56.69 -17.02
CA SER A 13 -0.49 -57.46 -15.91
C SER A 13 0.60 -58.46 -16.32
N LYS A 14 0.61 -58.92 -17.59
CA LYS A 14 1.71 -59.74 -18.14
C LYS A 14 2.95 -58.92 -18.51
N ASN A 15 2.81 -57.65 -18.86
CA ASN A 15 3.92 -56.76 -19.27
C ASN A 15 4.27 -55.73 -18.18
N LYS A 16 4.45 -56.20 -16.94
CA LYS A 16 4.54 -55.34 -15.74
C LYS A 16 5.58 -54.22 -15.85
N THR A 17 6.79 -54.51 -16.33
CA THR A 17 7.87 -53.53 -16.45
C THR A 17 7.50 -52.40 -17.40
N ARG A 18 7.01 -52.73 -18.60
CA ARG A 18 6.60 -51.73 -19.60
C ARG A 18 5.45 -50.88 -19.08
N THR A 19 4.45 -51.51 -18.47
CA THR A 19 3.27 -50.80 -17.92
C THR A 19 3.65 -49.85 -16.78
N ILE A 20 4.54 -50.25 -15.87
CA ILE A 20 4.99 -49.39 -14.77
C ILE A 20 5.78 -48.19 -15.29
N VAL A 21 6.71 -48.40 -16.24
CA VAL A 21 7.49 -47.29 -16.84
C VAL A 21 6.58 -46.28 -17.53
N THR A 22 5.59 -46.74 -18.30
CA THR A 22 4.61 -45.84 -18.93
C THR A 22 3.79 -45.07 -17.88
N LEU A 23 3.35 -45.73 -16.81
CA LEU A 23 2.56 -45.09 -15.76
C LEU A 23 3.37 -44.02 -15.00
N ILE A 24 4.63 -44.31 -14.67
CA ILE A 24 5.55 -43.32 -14.07
C ILE A 24 5.74 -42.14 -15.03
N GLY A 25 5.95 -42.39 -16.32
CA GLY A 25 6.05 -41.34 -17.33
C GLY A 25 4.83 -40.41 -17.33
N ILE A 26 3.62 -40.98 -17.33
CA ILE A 26 2.37 -40.20 -17.27
C ILE A 26 2.29 -39.40 -15.97
N ILE A 27 2.56 -40.01 -14.82
CA ILE A 27 2.51 -39.33 -13.52
C ILE A 27 3.51 -38.17 -13.47
N VAL A 28 4.75 -38.40 -13.91
CA VAL A 28 5.80 -37.37 -13.93
C VAL A 28 5.43 -36.25 -14.90
N SER A 29 4.94 -36.57 -16.10
CA SER A 29 4.49 -35.56 -17.06
C SER A 29 3.34 -34.71 -16.52
N MET A 30 2.33 -35.33 -15.89
CA MET A 30 1.23 -34.60 -15.26
C MET A 30 1.71 -33.73 -14.09
N ALA A 31 2.57 -34.28 -13.22
CA ALA A 31 3.12 -33.56 -12.08
C ALA A 31 3.94 -32.35 -12.50
N LEU A 32 4.81 -32.48 -13.51
CA LEU A 32 5.61 -31.37 -14.03
C LEU A 32 4.74 -30.29 -14.67
N PHE A 33 3.73 -30.68 -15.44
CA PHE A 33 2.82 -29.73 -16.06
C PHE A 33 2.03 -28.93 -15.02
N THR A 34 1.48 -29.61 -14.01
CA THR A 34 0.79 -28.96 -12.88
C THR A 34 1.74 -28.05 -12.11
N ALA A 35 2.96 -28.51 -11.79
CA ALA A 35 3.94 -27.72 -11.06
C ALA A 35 4.31 -26.41 -11.77
N VAL A 36 4.40 -26.42 -13.10
CA VAL A 36 4.67 -25.21 -13.90
C VAL A 36 3.51 -24.22 -13.81
N ILE A 37 2.26 -24.68 -13.95
CA ILE A 37 1.08 -23.81 -13.89
C ILE A 37 0.91 -23.22 -12.49
N GLU A 38 0.99 -24.05 -11.44
CA GLU A 38 0.86 -23.62 -10.06
C GLU A 38 2.01 -22.70 -9.65
N GLY A 39 3.23 -22.98 -10.10
CA GLY A 39 4.39 -22.12 -9.88
C GLY A 39 4.21 -20.75 -10.52
N ALA A 40 3.73 -20.69 -11.76
CA ALA A 40 3.45 -19.44 -12.45
C ALA A 40 2.33 -18.65 -11.75
N TYR A 41 1.25 -19.32 -11.35
CA TYR A 41 0.14 -18.69 -10.64
C TYR A 41 0.55 -18.17 -9.26
N SER A 42 1.30 -18.96 -8.48
CA SER A 42 1.84 -18.54 -7.19
C SER A 42 2.79 -17.35 -7.33
N GLY A 43 3.63 -17.33 -8.36
CA GLY A 43 4.53 -16.21 -8.65
C GLY A 43 3.74 -14.94 -8.98
N TYR A 44 2.71 -15.05 -9.81
CA TYR A 44 1.82 -13.93 -10.11
C TYR A 44 1.10 -13.40 -8.85
N GLN A 45 0.53 -14.28 -8.02
CA GLN A 45 -0.12 -13.88 -6.78
C GLN A 45 0.84 -13.22 -5.80
N PHE A 46 2.09 -13.71 -5.71
CA PHE A 46 3.13 -13.08 -4.90
C PHE A 46 3.43 -11.66 -5.38
N LEU A 47 3.64 -11.46 -6.69
CA LEU A 47 3.89 -10.13 -7.24
C LEU A 47 2.72 -9.19 -7.01
N LYS A 48 1.48 -9.66 -7.23
CA LYS A 48 0.26 -8.89 -6.98
C LYS A 48 0.15 -8.48 -5.51
N ASN A 49 0.27 -9.42 -4.58
CA ASN A 49 0.12 -9.14 -3.15
C ASN A 49 1.26 -8.27 -2.62
N ARG A 50 2.47 -8.40 -3.17
CA ARG A 50 3.58 -7.51 -2.85
C ARG A 50 3.30 -6.09 -3.31
N GLU A 51 2.76 -5.91 -4.51
CA GLU A 51 2.39 -4.58 -5.00
C GLU A 51 1.33 -3.96 -4.08
N ILE A 52 0.26 -4.69 -3.76
CA ILE A 52 -0.78 -4.24 -2.82
C ILE A 52 -0.20 -3.86 -1.46
N ALA A 53 0.74 -4.65 -0.93
CA ALA A 53 1.36 -4.39 0.37
C ALA A 53 2.32 -3.19 0.35
N VAL A 54 2.90 -2.84 -0.81
CA VAL A 54 3.84 -1.73 -0.93
C VAL A 54 3.13 -0.45 -1.32
N THR A 55 2.33 -0.46 -2.38
CA THR A 55 1.71 0.76 -2.94
C THR A 55 0.26 0.95 -2.53
N GLY A 56 -0.44 -0.12 -2.14
CA GLY A 56 -1.86 -0.12 -1.79
C GLY A 56 -2.73 -0.78 -2.87
N GLU A 57 -4.03 -0.85 -2.61
CA GLU A 57 -5.01 -1.46 -3.54
C GLU A 57 -5.63 -0.43 -4.50
N TRP A 58 -5.23 0.85 -4.41
CA TRP A 58 -5.77 1.91 -5.26
C TRP A 58 -5.28 1.83 -6.71
N GLN A 59 -6.13 2.30 -7.64
CA GLN A 59 -5.85 2.27 -9.07
C GLN A 59 -5.88 3.67 -9.72
N VAL A 60 -6.64 4.60 -9.13
CA VAL A 60 -6.87 5.95 -9.65
C VAL A 60 -6.83 6.94 -8.49
N ILE A 61 -6.11 8.05 -8.67
CA ILE A 61 -6.14 9.20 -7.77
C ILE A 61 -6.83 10.34 -8.50
N MET A 62 -7.88 10.88 -7.91
CA MET A 62 -8.55 12.08 -8.38
C MET A 62 -8.18 13.26 -7.49
N ASN A 63 -7.50 14.24 -8.06
CA ASN A 63 -7.08 15.45 -7.33
C ASN A 63 -8.15 16.55 -7.47
N ASN A 64 -8.29 17.39 -6.45
CA ASN A 64 -9.20 18.56 -6.46
C ASN A 64 -10.67 18.20 -6.77
N VAL A 65 -11.15 17.09 -6.21
CA VAL A 65 -12.53 16.63 -6.37
C VAL A 65 -13.49 17.56 -5.61
N ASN A 66 -14.51 18.07 -6.28
CA ASN A 66 -15.60 18.84 -5.68
C ASN A 66 -16.72 17.93 -5.18
N GLU A 67 -17.74 18.49 -4.52
CA GLU A 67 -18.88 17.71 -4.00
C GLU A 67 -19.59 16.90 -5.09
N GLU A 68 -19.75 17.45 -6.29
CA GLU A 68 -20.39 16.76 -7.42
C GLU A 68 -19.60 15.52 -7.87
N GLY A 69 -18.28 15.65 -8.01
CA GLY A 69 -17.40 14.53 -8.34
C GLY A 69 -17.38 13.46 -7.25
N LEU A 70 -17.49 13.85 -5.98
CA LEU A 70 -17.58 12.90 -4.88
C LEU A 70 -18.89 12.10 -4.94
N GLU A 71 -20.02 12.74 -5.28
CA GLU A 71 -21.31 12.05 -5.46
C GLU A 71 -21.30 11.13 -6.69
N GLU A 72 -20.62 11.50 -7.76
CA GLU A 72 -20.40 10.62 -8.92
C GLU A 72 -19.64 9.35 -8.50
N VAL A 73 -18.57 9.49 -7.71
CA VAL A 73 -17.78 8.36 -7.22
C VAL A 73 -18.61 7.44 -6.33
N LYS A 74 -19.42 7.99 -5.45
CA LYS A 74 -20.30 7.22 -4.55
C LYS A 74 -21.39 6.45 -5.30
N THR A 75 -21.89 7.00 -6.40
CA THR A 75 -23.02 6.42 -7.15
C THR A 75 -22.57 5.49 -8.28
N ASN A 76 -21.30 5.56 -8.68
CA ASN A 76 -20.75 4.74 -9.74
C ASN A 76 -20.52 3.29 -9.29
N LYS A 77 -21.30 2.37 -9.87
CA LYS A 77 -21.25 0.92 -9.58
C LYS A 77 -19.95 0.23 -10.02
N GLN A 78 -19.11 0.89 -10.83
CA GLN A 78 -17.81 0.36 -11.24
C GLN A 78 -16.73 0.59 -10.18
N ILE A 79 -16.98 1.47 -9.20
CA ILE A 79 -16.06 1.75 -8.12
C ILE A 79 -16.43 0.85 -6.95
N GLU A 80 -15.53 -0.09 -6.64
CA GLU A 80 -15.75 -1.05 -5.54
C GLU A 80 -15.55 -0.39 -4.18
N LYS A 81 -14.50 0.43 -4.04
CA LYS A 81 -14.15 1.18 -2.84
C LYS A 81 -13.56 2.52 -3.24
N TYR A 82 -13.75 3.51 -2.38
CA TYR A 82 -13.12 4.82 -2.49
C TYR A 82 -12.65 5.26 -1.09
N GLU A 83 -11.67 6.13 -1.05
CA GLU A 83 -11.15 6.72 0.17
C GLU A 83 -10.84 8.19 -0.09
N ASN A 84 -11.23 9.03 0.86
CA ASN A 84 -10.98 10.46 0.76
C ASN A 84 -9.67 10.79 1.48
N VAL A 85 -8.84 11.60 0.83
CA VAL A 85 -7.63 12.14 1.42
C VAL A 85 -7.76 13.66 1.43
N TYR A 86 -7.60 14.24 2.61
CA TYR A 86 -7.62 15.68 2.81
C TYR A 86 -6.21 16.15 3.16
N THR A 87 -5.61 16.97 2.30
CA THR A 87 -4.33 17.60 2.60
C THR A 87 -4.55 18.83 3.48
N LEU A 88 -4.03 18.80 4.71
CA LEU A 88 -3.97 19.97 5.59
C LEU A 88 -2.87 20.94 5.14
N GLY A 89 -1.76 20.39 4.64
CA GLY A 89 -0.65 21.15 4.07
C GLY A 89 0.71 20.62 4.48
N TRP A 90 1.74 21.38 4.14
CA TRP A 90 3.12 21.09 4.50
C TRP A 90 3.48 21.81 5.79
N ALA A 91 4.11 21.12 6.73
CA ALA A 91 4.62 21.69 7.98
C ALA A 91 6.14 21.62 8.01
N GLU A 92 6.78 22.73 8.35
CA GLU A 92 8.23 22.78 8.59
C GLU A 92 8.55 22.08 9.90
N VAL A 93 9.57 21.23 9.87
CA VAL A 93 10.00 20.44 11.01
C VAL A 93 11.50 20.52 11.19
N ALA A 94 11.94 20.59 12.44
CA ALA A 94 13.34 20.56 12.80
C ALA A 94 13.92 19.15 12.57
N ASN A 95 14.54 18.95 11.42
CA ASN A 95 15.14 17.68 10.99
C ASN A 95 16.67 17.82 10.86
N GLU A 96 17.42 16.75 11.11
CA GLU A 96 18.86 16.68 10.82
C GLU A 96 19.14 16.56 9.31
N ASN A 97 18.14 16.17 8.52
CA ASN A 97 18.23 16.10 7.07
C ASN A 97 17.71 17.39 6.41
N ASP A 98 18.63 18.29 6.08
CA ASP A 98 18.33 19.57 5.40
C ASP A 98 17.64 19.39 4.03
N GLY A 99 17.74 18.21 3.40
CA GLY A 99 17.07 17.90 2.13
C GLY A 99 15.59 17.54 2.27
N LYS A 100 15.07 17.39 3.50
CA LYS A 100 13.66 17.06 3.79
C LYS A 100 13.13 17.84 5.00
N PRO A 101 13.02 19.18 4.91
CA PRO A 101 12.61 20.02 6.03
C PRO A 101 11.10 20.02 6.28
N TYR A 102 10.29 19.42 5.40
CA TYR A 102 8.83 19.46 5.48
C TYR A 102 8.20 18.08 5.68
N LEU A 103 7.13 18.04 6.48
CA LEU A 103 6.16 16.95 6.52
C LEU A 103 4.90 17.35 5.77
N LEU A 104 4.38 16.46 4.93
CA LEU A 104 3.03 16.60 4.39
C LEU A 104 2.04 16.01 5.39
N VAL A 105 1.11 16.82 5.87
CA VAL A 105 0.06 16.40 6.81
C VAL A 105 -1.21 16.13 6.03
N GLN A 106 -1.67 14.89 6.08
CA GLN A 106 -2.90 14.43 5.42
C GLN A 106 -3.81 13.75 6.44
N SER A 107 -5.11 13.94 6.26
CA SER A 107 -6.16 13.22 6.96
C SER A 107 -6.80 12.24 5.98
N LEU A 108 -7.10 11.05 6.47
CA LEU A 108 -7.85 10.04 5.75
C LEU A 108 -9.29 10.09 6.25
N GLY A 109 -10.26 9.97 5.36
CA GLY A 109 -11.68 9.93 5.71
C GLY A 109 -12.06 8.68 6.52
N ASP A 110 -13.33 8.61 6.95
CA ASP A 110 -13.89 7.56 7.84
C ASP A 110 -13.94 6.12 7.27
N THR A 111 -13.25 5.85 6.17
CA THR A 111 -13.19 4.53 5.54
C THR A 111 -12.16 3.64 6.23
N GLU A 112 -12.23 2.32 6.01
CA GLU A 112 -11.38 1.32 6.69
C GLU A 112 -9.87 1.42 6.38
N HIS A 113 -9.40 2.51 5.76
CA HIS A 113 -8.01 2.74 5.35
C HIS A 113 -7.41 1.62 4.50
N ALA A 114 -8.28 0.81 3.89
CA ALA A 114 -7.89 -0.41 3.20
C ALA A 114 -7.18 -0.13 1.87
N LEU A 115 -7.30 1.08 1.32
CA LEU A 115 -6.67 1.42 0.05
C LEU A 115 -5.21 1.85 0.23
N PHE A 116 -4.83 2.38 1.40
CA PHE A 116 -3.47 2.80 1.71
C PHE A 116 -2.74 1.76 2.56
N PRO A 117 -1.50 1.38 2.22
CA PRO A 117 -0.74 0.36 2.95
C PRO A 117 -0.09 0.95 4.22
N ILE A 118 -0.91 1.39 5.18
CA ILE A 118 -0.41 1.96 6.43
C ILE A 118 -0.07 0.84 7.40
N ASN A 119 1.23 0.57 7.54
CA ASN A 119 1.74 -0.39 8.51
C ASN A 119 2.17 0.33 9.79
N LEU A 120 1.56 -0.02 10.91
CA LEU A 120 1.95 0.49 12.23
C LEU A 120 3.16 -0.27 12.77
N VAL A 121 4.21 0.48 13.10
CA VAL A 121 5.38 -0.01 13.85
C VAL A 121 5.04 -0.06 15.35
N SER A 122 4.31 0.94 15.85
CA SER A 122 3.83 0.98 17.24
C SER A 122 2.60 1.88 17.41
N GLY A 123 1.88 1.69 18.50
CA GLY A 123 0.68 2.48 18.82
C GLY A 123 -0.57 1.96 18.09
N ARG A 124 -1.46 2.88 17.72
CA ARG A 124 -2.73 2.58 17.03
C ARG A 124 -3.02 3.60 15.94
N MET A 125 -4.00 3.30 15.08
CA MET A 125 -4.53 4.27 14.13
C MET A 125 -5.17 5.47 14.86
N PRO A 126 -5.14 6.68 14.25
CA PRO A 126 -5.89 7.83 14.73
C PRO A 126 -7.39 7.54 14.76
N GLU A 127 -8.05 7.95 15.84
CA GLU A 127 -9.50 7.81 16.03
C GLU A 127 -10.18 9.19 16.08
N LYS A 128 -9.40 10.27 16.18
CA LYS A 128 -9.87 11.65 16.31
C LYS A 128 -9.06 12.59 15.43
N GLU A 129 -9.65 13.74 15.11
CA GLU A 129 -9.06 14.77 14.26
C GLU A 129 -7.77 15.40 14.83
N ASP A 130 -7.56 15.33 16.14
CA ASP A 130 -6.39 15.83 16.85
C ASP A 130 -5.33 14.75 17.12
N GLU A 131 -5.43 13.58 16.46
CA GLU A 131 -4.48 12.49 16.59
C GLU A 131 -3.69 12.29 15.28
N ILE A 132 -2.41 11.94 15.38
CA ILE A 132 -1.53 11.80 14.21
C ILE A 132 -0.64 10.57 14.29
N LEU A 133 -0.33 10.00 13.12
CA LEU A 133 0.74 9.04 12.92
C LEU A 133 1.98 9.74 12.39
N LEU A 134 3.14 9.43 12.97
CA LEU A 134 4.41 9.89 12.46
C LEU A 134 5.18 8.75 11.80
N PRO A 135 5.83 8.99 10.64
CA PRO A 135 6.60 7.95 10.00
C PRO A 135 7.92 7.72 10.74
N GLU A 136 8.35 6.46 10.88
CA GLU A 136 9.54 6.07 11.64
C GLU A 136 10.81 6.80 11.18
N ASN A 137 10.92 7.07 9.89
CA ASN A 137 12.08 7.74 9.31
C ASN A 137 12.12 9.23 9.65
N PHE A 138 10.98 9.85 9.95
CA PHE A 138 10.96 11.20 10.49
C PHE A 138 11.51 11.19 11.92
N ILE A 139 10.99 10.30 12.76
CA ILE A 139 11.42 10.19 14.17
C ILE A 139 12.92 9.90 14.28
N ALA A 140 13.45 9.04 13.39
CA ALA A 140 14.87 8.71 13.38
C ALA A 140 15.80 9.90 13.06
N ASN A 141 15.32 10.91 12.33
CA ASN A 141 16.12 12.08 11.93
C ASN A 141 15.65 13.39 12.59
N ALA A 142 14.59 13.34 13.39
CA ALA A 142 14.10 14.51 14.11
C ALA A 142 15.14 14.95 15.15
N LYS A 143 15.36 16.27 15.27
CA LYS A 143 16.24 16.81 16.31
C LYS A 143 15.70 16.58 17.71
N GLU A 144 14.39 16.43 17.82
CA GLU A 144 13.67 16.10 19.04
C GLU A 144 13.20 14.65 19.01
N LYS A 145 13.18 13.99 20.17
CA LYS A 145 12.71 12.61 20.29
C LYS A 145 11.21 12.60 20.54
N TYR A 146 10.46 12.11 19.56
CA TYR A 146 9.02 11.91 19.65
C TYR A 146 8.68 10.47 20.04
N GLN A 147 7.71 10.30 20.94
CA GLN A 147 7.17 9.02 21.35
C GLN A 147 5.63 9.01 21.25
N VAL A 148 5.05 7.82 21.23
CA VAL A 148 3.59 7.66 21.31
C VAL A 148 3.10 8.21 22.65
N GLY A 149 2.11 9.09 22.59
CA GLY A 149 1.56 9.84 23.72
C GLY A 149 2.04 11.30 23.80
N ASP A 150 3.11 11.65 23.08
CA ASP A 150 3.59 13.04 23.02
C ASP A 150 2.67 13.91 22.15
N THR A 151 2.76 15.23 22.34
CA THR A 151 2.05 16.20 21.52
C THR A 151 3.01 16.92 20.60
N ILE A 152 2.64 17.08 19.33
CA ILE A 152 3.40 17.84 18.33
C ILE A 152 2.56 19.02 17.83
N THR A 153 3.19 20.19 17.73
CA THR A 153 2.57 21.38 17.16
C THR A 153 3.14 21.61 15.77
N LEU A 154 2.26 21.63 14.77
CA LEU A 154 2.63 21.80 13.37
C LEU A 154 1.96 23.05 12.79
N GLU A 155 2.74 23.87 12.08
CA GLU A 155 2.21 24.99 11.30
C GLU A 155 2.11 24.55 9.84
N THR A 156 0.93 24.05 9.45
CA THR A 156 0.67 23.53 8.10
C THR A 156 0.32 24.67 7.15
N GLY A 157 1.00 24.75 6.01
CA GLY A 157 0.76 25.75 4.98
C GLY A 157 1.04 25.21 3.58
N GLN A 158 1.16 26.13 2.63
CA GLN A 158 1.42 25.81 1.23
C GLN A 158 2.87 26.15 0.87
N ARG A 159 3.53 25.29 0.08
CA ARG A 159 4.89 25.50 -0.40
C ARG A 159 4.91 26.52 -1.53
N PHE A 160 5.80 27.51 -1.43
CA PHE A 160 6.04 28.50 -2.46
C PHE A 160 7.53 28.63 -2.76
N ILE A 161 7.86 28.77 -4.04
CA ILE A 161 9.14 29.32 -4.47
C ILE A 161 8.89 30.70 -5.07
N GLU A 162 9.53 31.72 -4.49
CA GLU A 162 9.27 33.13 -4.82
C GLU A 162 7.77 33.51 -4.74
N LYS A 163 7.07 33.51 -5.87
CA LYS A 163 5.64 33.82 -6.03
C LYS A 163 4.81 32.65 -6.57
N GLU A 164 5.42 31.54 -6.94
CA GLU A 164 4.75 30.38 -7.51
C GLU A 164 4.45 29.36 -6.42
N GLN A 165 3.21 28.87 -6.40
CA GLN A 165 2.79 27.79 -5.52
C GLN A 165 3.26 26.46 -6.09
N LEU A 166 3.92 25.66 -5.27
CA LEU A 166 4.40 24.35 -5.67
C LEU A 166 3.34 23.27 -5.45
N SER A 167 3.33 22.28 -6.33
CA SER A 167 2.49 21.09 -6.18
C SER A 167 3.07 20.13 -5.14
N GLU A 168 2.24 19.25 -4.58
CA GLU A 168 2.68 18.23 -3.61
C GLU A 168 3.76 17.32 -4.19
N ASN A 169 3.72 17.03 -5.49
CA ASN A 169 4.66 16.15 -6.18
C ASN A 169 5.96 16.84 -6.61
N THR A 170 6.09 18.15 -6.38
CA THR A 170 7.32 18.87 -6.73
C THR A 170 8.41 18.56 -5.69
N PRO A 171 9.58 18.03 -6.09
CA PRO A 171 10.70 17.79 -5.17
C PRO A 171 11.10 19.08 -4.44
N TYR A 172 11.69 18.94 -3.25
CA TYR A 172 12.21 20.08 -2.50
C TYR A 172 13.30 20.82 -3.27
N GLN A 173 13.23 22.16 -3.26
CA GLN A 173 14.19 23.08 -3.84
C GLN A 173 14.65 24.08 -2.76
N GLU A 174 15.91 24.48 -2.85
CA GLU A 174 16.44 25.51 -1.95
C GLU A 174 15.70 26.85 -2.15
N LYS A 175 15.48 27.59 -1.06
CA LYS A 175 14.75 28.88 -0.99
C LYS A 175 13.22 28.79 -1.09
N GLU A 176 12.64 27.61 -0.99
CA GLU A 176 11.21 27.47 -0.74
C GLU A 176 10.82 28.01 0.63
N SER A 177 9.57 28.48 0.75
CA SER A 177 8.99 28.94 2.01
C SER A 177 7.54 28.46 2.15
N LEU A 178 7.09 28.27 3.38
CA LEU A 178 5.68 28.04 3.66
C LEU A 178 4.94 29.38 3.81
N LYS A 179 3.77 29.48 3.16
CA LYS A 179 2.86 30.61 3.31
C LYS A 179 1.46 30.10 3.68
N ASN A 180 0.61 31.00 4.18
CA ASN A 180 -0.76 30.70 4.62
C ASN A 180 -0.80 29.59 5.68
N THR A 181 0.10 29.66 6.67
CA THR A 181 0.20 28.63 7.70
C THR A 181 -0.95 28.73 8.70
N THR A 182 -1.45 27.57 9.11
CA THR A 182 -2.41 27.42 10.21
C THR A 182 -1.79 26.52 11.26
N LYS A 183 -1.95 26.89 12.53
CA LYS A 183 -1.36 26.15 13.64
C LYS A 183 -2.30 25.05 14.10
N HIS A 184 -1.80 23.82 14.11
CA HIS A 184 -2.49 22.64 14.62
C HIS A 184 -1.65 21.96 15.69
N THR A 185 -2.32 21.36 16.68
CA THR A 185 -1.65 20.56 17.72
C THR A 185 -2.25 19.18 17.69
N PHE A 186 -1.39 18.17 17.58
CA PHE A 186 -1.78 16.77 17.48
C PHE A 186 -1.16 15.94 18.59
N THR A 187 -1.88 14.91 19.02
CA THR A 187 -1.35 13.85 19.88
C THR A 187 -0.83 12.73 19.01
N ILE A 188 0.42 12.31 19.23
CA ILE A 188 1.04 11.21 18.50
C ILE A 188 0.50 9.90 19.05
N VAL A 189 -0.31 9.19 18.27
CA VAL A 189 -0.96 7.94 18.71
C VAL A 189 -0.30 6.69 18.15
N GLY A 190 0.56 6.85 17.16
CA GLY A 190 1.28 5.75 16.55
C GLY A 190 2.45 6.18 15.69
N ILE A 191 3.31 5.22 15.43
CA ILE A 191 4.44 5.32 14.52
C ILE A 191 4.17 4.36 13.37
N MET A 192 4.25 4.85 12.14
CA MET A 192 4.03 4.05 10.94
C MET A 192 5.32 3.86 10.15
N GLU A 193 5.37 2.80 9.34
CA GLU A 193 6.40 2.64 8.32
C GLU A 193 6.32 3.80 7.32
N ARG A 194 7.45 4.07 6.65
CA ARG A 194 7.48 5.08 5.61
C ARG A 194 6.61 4.65 4.43
N LEU A 195 5.64 5.49 4.06
CA LEU A 195 4.90 5.34 2.81
C LEU A 195 5.85 5.51 1.59
N PRO A 196 5.65 4.74 0.51
CA PRO A 196 6.54 4.69 -0.66
C PRO A 196 6.88 6.06 -1.28
#